data_AF-A0A4R2YWP0-F1
#
_entry.id   AF-A0A4R2YWP0-F1
#
_cell.length_a   1.000
_cell.length_b   1.000
_cell.length_c   1.000
_cell.angle_alpha   90.00
_cell.angle_beta   90.00
_cell.angle_gamma   90.00
#
_symmetry.space_group_name_H-M   'P 1'
#
loop_
_entity.id
_entity.type
_entity.pdbx_description
1 polymer ?
#
loop_
_entity_poly.entity_id
_entity_poly.type
_entity_poly.pdbx_seq_one_letter_code
_entity_poly.pdbx_strand_id
1 'polypeptide(L)' 'MEHEYFNILLENVKITAITPTLHPGGTTGTHLENIQLRYEAITWKHCDGNIIHKDKWNERATG' A
#
# COMPACT_ATOMS: atom_id res chain seq x y z
N MET A 1 -13.06 -9.47 -18.36
CA MET A 1 -13.62 -8.27 -17.72
C MET A 1 -12.74 -7.93 -16.54
N GLU A 2 -12.59 -6.65 -16.21
CA GLU A 2 -11.91 -6.24 -14.99
C GLU A 2 -12.69 -6.74 -13.77
N HIS A 3 -11.99 -7.25 -12.76
CA HIS A 3 -12.57 -7.75 -11.51
C HIS A 3 -11.63 -7.45 -10.35
N GLU A 4 -12.21 -7.20 -9.18
CA GLU A 4 -11.46 -6.94 -7.96
C GLU A 4 -10.75 -8.22 -7.49
N TYR A 5 -9.42 -8.23 -7.58
CA TYR A 5 -8.60 -9.38 -7.19
C TYR A 5 -8.01 -9.21 -5.77
N PHE A 6 -7.65 -7.99 -5.38
CA PHE A 6 -6.91 -7.76 -4.15
C PHE A 6 -7.18 -6.37 -3.55
N ASN A 7 -7.25 -6.30 -2.22
CA ASN A 7 -7.39 -5.04 -1.48
C ASN A 7 -6.30 -4.88 -0.43
N ILE A 8 -5.91 -3.63 -0.21
CA ILE A 8 -5.06 -3.20 0.89
C ILE A 8 -5.80 -2.11 1.66
N LEU A 9 -6.03 -2.33 2.94
CA LEU A 9 -6.55 -1.31 3.86
C LEU A 9 -5.44 -0.90 4.81
N LEU A 10 -5.18 0.40 4.92
CA LEU A 10 -4.21 0.99 5.83
C LEU A 10 -4.95 1.86 6.85
N GLU A 11 -4.61 1.71 8.14
CA GLU A 11 -5.22 2.44 9.24
C GLU A 11 -4.21 3.39 9.91
N ASN A 12 -4.67 4.57 10.31
CA ASN A 12 -3.86 5.64 10.93
C ASN A 12 -2.60 5.98 10.10
N VAL A 13 -2.83 6.31 8.82
CA VAL A 13 -1.77 6.56 7.84
C VAL A 13 -1.16 7.94 8.01
N LYS A 14 0.17 8.02 7.86
CA LYS A 14 0.91 9.26 7.69
C LYS A 14 1.75 9.20 6.42
N ILE A 15 1.67 10.25 5.60
CA ILE A 15 2.60 10.44 4.48
C ILE A 15 3.95 10.88 5.07
N THR A 16 5.02 10.17 4.74
CA THR A 16 6.37 10.49 5.21
C THR A 16 7.22 11.18 4.16
N ALA A 17 6.92 10.96 2.88
CA ALA A 17 7.59 11.64 1.78
C ALA A 17 6.72 11.61 0.52
N ILE A 18 6.94 12.61 -0.33
CA ILE A 18 6.45 12.67 -1.70
C ILE A 18 7.68 13.00 -2.55
N THR A 19 8.02 12.15 -3.51
CA THR A 19 9.22 12.32 -4.33
C THR A 19 8.87 12.25 -5.82
N PRO A 20 9.09 13.34 -6.57
CA PRO A 20 8.87 13.33 -8.01
C PRO A 20 9.88 12.45 -8.70
N THR A 21 9.42 11.72 -9.70
CA THR A 21 10.24 10.82 -10.51
C THR A 21 9.88 10.93 -11.98
N LEU A 22 10.92 10.91 -12.80
CA LEU A 22 10.82 10.87 -14.25
C LEU A 22 11.75 9.77 -14.73
N HIS A 23 11.19 8.72 -15.31
CA HIS A 23 11.97 7.62 -15.88
C HIS A 23 12.20 7.86 -17.38
N PRO A 24 13.45 8.09 -17.81
CA PRO A 24 13.75 8.19 -19.24
C PRO A 24 13.40 6.87 -19.92
N GLY A 25 12.51 6.91 -20.92
CA GLY A 25 12.05 5.71 -21.64
C GLY A 25 10.81 5.01 -21.05
N GLY A 26 10.17 5.58 -20.03
CA GLY A 26 8.85 5.12 -19.58
C GLY A 26 7.81 5.26 -20.71
N THR A 27 6.90 4.30 -20.81
CA THR A 27 5.91 4.17 -21.91
C THR A 27 5.08 5.42 -22.18
N THR A 28 4.88 6.28 -21.19
CA THR A 28 4.09 7.52 -21.31
C THR A 28 4.94 8.79 -21.31
N GLY A 29 6.20 8.74 -20.86
CA GLY A 29 7.07 9.92 -20.66
C GLY A 29 6.53 10.97 -19.66
N THR A 30 5.51 10.61 -18.86
CA THR A 30 4.83 11.55 -17.95
C THR A 30 5.47 11.59 -16.56
N HIS A 31 5.29 12.72 -15.87
CA HIS A 31 5.67 12.91 -14.47
C HIS A 31 5.01 11.87 -13.56
N LEU A 32 5.78 11.26 -12.65
CA LEU A 32 5.31 10.31 -11.65
C LEU A 32 5.70 10.79 -10.25
N GLU A 33 4.90 10.44 -9.24
CA GLU A 33 5.18 10.74 -7.84
C GLU A 33 5.28 9.44 -7.05
N ASN A 34 6.35 9.28 -6.26
CA ASN A 34 6.47 8.20 -5.29
C ASN A 34 6.02 8.70 -3.92
N ILE A 35 4.96 8.10 -3.37
CA ILE A 35 4.41 8.44 -2.06
C ILE A 35 4.82 7.37 -1.05
N GLN A 36 5.48 7.79 0.02
CA GLN A 36 5.85 6.91 1.13
C GLN A 36 4.87 7.07 2.28
N LEU A 37 4.37 5.94 2.78
CA LEU A 37 3.35 5.88 3.82
C LEU A 37 3.86 5.08 5.02
N ARG A 38 3.55 5.57 6.22
CA ARG A 38 3.55 4.76 7.44
C ARG A 38 2.11 4.55 7.88
N TYR A 39 1.85 3.41 8.51
CA TYR A 39 0.54 3.04 9.02
C TYR A 39 0.69 2.45 10.42
N GLU A 40 -0.40 2.43 11.17
CA GLU A 40 -0.46 1.69 12.43
C GLU A 40 -0.80 0.22 12.19
N ALA A 41 -1.76 -0.04 11.30
CA ALA A 41 -2.17 -1.38 10.90
C ALA A 41 -2.41 -1.47 9.38
N ILE A 42 -2.24 -2.68 8.86
CA ILE A 42 -2.45 -3.03 7.46
C ILE A 42 -3.26 -4.32 7.36
N THR A 43 -4.24 -4.36 6.46
CA THR A 43 -4.98 -5.57 6.10
C THR A 43 -4.84 -5.82 4.62
N TRP A 44 -4.42 -7.03 4.27
CA TRP A 44 -4.43 -7.54 2.90
C TRP A 44 -5.59 -8.50 2.73
N LYS A 45 -6.33 -8.34 1.63
CA LYS A 45 -7.42 -9.25 1.26
C LYS A 45 -7.22 -9.73 -0.17
N HIS A 46 -7.04 -11.02 -0.33
CA HIS A 46 -7.17 -11.69 -1.61
C HIS A 46 -8.66 -12.03 -1.81
N CYS A 47 -9.31 -11.36 -2.76
CA CYS A 47 -10.77 -11.44 -2.93
C CYS A 47 -11.22 -12.84 -3.36
N ASP A 48 -10.43 -13.47 -4.23
CA ASP A 48 -10.71 -14.82 -4.72
C ASP A 48 -10.22 -15.87 -3.71
N GLY A 49 -11.12 -16.36 -2.87
CA GLY A 49 -10.80 -17.28 -1.76
C GLY A 49 -10.80 -16.62 -0.38
N ASN A 50 -11.07 -15.31 -0.30
CA ASN A 50 -11.27 -14.55 0.93
C ASN A 50 -10.16 -14.73 1.97
N ILE A 51 -8.90 -14.83 1.51
CA ILE A 51 -7.74 -14.93 2.38
C ILE A 51 -7.43 -13.53 2.91
N ILE A 52 -7.41 -13.40 4.24
CA ILE A 52 -7.18 -12.14 4.93
C ILE A 52 -5.95 -12.27 5.84
N HIS A 53 -5.01 -11.36 5.68
CA HIS A 53 -3.86 -11.22 6.57
C HIS A 53 -3.82 -9.81 7.16
N LYS A 54 -3.42 -9.70 8.43
CA LYS A 54 -3.34 -8.44 9.15
C LYS A 54 -2.03 -8.33 9.90
N ASP A 55 -1.49 -7.12 9.94
CA ASP A 55 -0.33 -6.77 10.75
C ASP A 55 -0.55 -5.41 11.41
N LYS A 56 -0.06 -5.27 12.64
CA LYS A 56 -0.10 -4.02 13.40
C LYS A 56 1.19 -3.85 14.21
N TRP A 57 1.79 -2.67 14.10
CA TRP A 57 3.13 -2.38 14.64
C TRP A 57 3.29 -2.68 16.14
N ASN A 58 2.28 -2.35 16.95
CA ASN A 58 2.34 -2.48 18.41
C ASN A 58 1.67 -3.74 18.96
N GLU A 59 1.23 -4.67 18.11
CA GLU A 59 0.46 -5.84 18.56
C GLU A 59 1.30 -6.87 19.33
N ARG A 60 2.64 -6.82 19.19
CA ARG A 60 3.58 -7.76 19.84
C ARG A 60 4.37 -7.17 21.01
N ALA A 61 4.11 -5.92 21.40
CA ALA A 61 4.87 -5.23 22.45
C ALA A 61 4.41 -5.58 23.89
N THR A 62 3.34 -6.36 24.04
CA THR A 62 2.87 -6.87 25.33
C THR A 62 3.39 -8.29 25.56
N GLY A 63 4.56 -8.39 26.19
CA GLY A 63 5.15 -9.63 26.72
C GLY A 63 5.72 -9.38 28.09
#